data_AF-A0A8J5HTN8-F1
#
_entry.id   AF-A0A8J5HTN8-F1
#
_cell.length_a   1.000
_cell.length_b   1.000
_cell.length_c   1.000
_cell.angle_alpha   90.00
_cell.angle_beta   90.00
_cell.angle_gamma   90.00
#
_symmetry.space_group_name_H-M   'P 1'
#
loop_
_entity.id
_entity.type
_entity.pdbx_description
1 polymer ?
#
loop_
_entity_poly.entity_id
_entity_poly.type
_entity_poly.pdbx_seq_one_letter_code
_entity_poly.pdbx_strand_id
1 'polypeptide(L)'
;MQAKTRRSQVATASAHKCGVLRCDDASTTRSNSEREVTSGSSSSSALAIIFSAALIRPPNAGSFASDFCTSSCGYFRECLAGAFLDLCWLGNREREKKRNILRGEEGGAAGDRTDRHSISSCVVQSIQETSWRRRKGGSFRGGNLLSLLNCAFFSMPEVGCPYCSKKTDDICGSVCGGASKAALSMSRLRCALRGFDLKALLLLFVGVPILLFIIYAHGQKITYFLRPLWEAPPKPFKMMPHYHHENASMESLCKLHGWGVREMPRRVFDAVLFSNELDILEIRWNELSPYVSEFILLESNSTFTGLMKPLVFAKNRRRFKFAESRLTYGTVSGRFVKGENPFVEESYQRVALDQLIRIAGISDDDLLIMSDVDEIPSGHTINLLRWCNEIPEKLHLQLRNYLYSFEFHLDDDSWRASIHRYKSGKTRYAHFRQSDDLLADSGWHCSFCFRHISEFTFKMKAYSHVDRIRFAYYLNPARIQDVICHGADLFDMLPEEYTFQKMIAKLGPIPSSYSAIDLPGYLIRNAEKFSFLLPGNCKRQQRG
;
A
#
# COMPACT_ATOMS: atom_id res chain seq x y z
N MET A 1 16.65 69.21 -25.16
CA MET A 1 16.90 69.30 -26.61
C MET A 1 17.09 67.88 -27.15
N GLN A 2 16.14 67.46 -28.00
CA GLN A 2 16.18 66.46 -29.10
C GLN A 2 17.13 65.24 -28.98
N ALA A 3 16.67 63.98 -28.92
CA ALA A 3 15.90 63.21 -29.91
C ALA A 3 16.60 62.98 -31.27
N LYS A 4 16.88 61.71 -31.60
CA LYS A 4 17.00 61.06 -32.93
C LYS A 4 17.38 59.60 -32.67
N THR A 5 16.59 58.54 -32.88
CA THR A 5 15.68 58.13 -33.98
C THR A 5 16.37 57.93 -35.33
N ARG A 6 16.47 56.67 -35.77
CA ARG A 6 16.37 56.18 -37.17
C ARG A 6 15.96 54.70 -37.12
N ARG A 7 14.71 54.36 -37.48
CA ARG A 7 14.21 53.89 -38.81
C ARG A 7 14.82 52.53 -39.16
N SER A 8 14.11 51.39 -39.21
CA SER A 8 12.87 50.97 -39.90
C SER A 8 12.92 51.02 -41.45
N GLN A 9 12.73 49.84 -42.05
CA GLN A 9 12.21 49.45 -43.39
C GLN A 9 12.88 48.10 -43.74
N VAL A 10 12.22 46.93 -43.82
CA VAL A 10 11.00 46.49 -44.52
C VAL A 10 11.07 46.66 -46.05
N ALA A 11 11.20 45.53 -46.75
CA ALA A 11 10.71 45.25 -48.11
C ALA A 11 10.57 43.70 -48.22
N THR A 12 9.36 43.12 -48.13
CA THR A 12 8.37 42.82 -49.21
C THR A 12 8.85 41.80 -50.24
N ALA A 13 8.30 40.58 -50.20
CA ALA A 13 7.28 40.02 -51.13
C ALA A 13 7.93 39.42 -52.42
N SER A 14 7.50 38.35 -53.07
CA SER A 14 6.24 37.61 -53.13
C SER A 14 6.46 36.24 -53.80
N ALA A 15 5.59 35.28 -53.47
CA ALA A 15 5.03 34.16 -54.23
C ALA A 15 5.77 33.51 -55.44
N HIS A 16 5.85 32.17 -55.40
CA HIS A 16 5.32 31.33 -56.48
C HIS A 16 4.66 30.05 -55.95
N LYS A 17 3.65 29.60 -56.70
CA LYS A 17 2.53 28.71 -56.34
C LYS A 17 2.65 27.38 -57.10
N CYS A 18 1.95 26.38 -56.55
CA CYS A 18 1.30 25.23 -57.20
C CYS A 18 2.13 23.97 -57.54
N GLY A 19 1.62 22.84 -57.02
CA GLY A 19 1.92 21.47 -57.44
C GLY A 19 1.04 20.48 -56.67
N VAL A 20 -0.22 20.35 -57.09
CA VAL A 20 -1.18 19.32 -56.65
C VAL A 20 -0.83 18.00 -57.33
N LEU A 21 -0.79 16.88 -56.60
CA LEU A 21 -0.95 15.55 -57.18
C LEU A 21 -1.75 14.66 -56.22
N ARG A 22 -2.91 14.25 -56.73
CA ARG A 22 -3.87 13.27 -56.23
C ARG A 22 -4.04 12.28 -57.37
N CYS A 23 -4.00 10.98 -57.08
CA CYS A 23 -4.57 9.95 -57.95
C CYS A 23 -5.17 8.86 -57.07
N ASP A 24 -6.45 8.62 -57.30
CA ASP A 24 -7.32 7.63 -56.67
C ASP A 24 -7.24 6.26 -57.37
N ASP A 25 -7.70 5.25 -56.63
CA ASP A 25 -8.45 4.04 -56.99
C ASP A 25 -7.92 2.98 -57.99
N ALA A 26 -7.84 1.74 -57.48
CA ALA A 26 -8.48 0.59 -58.12
C ALA A 26 -8.91 -0.47 -57.09
N SER A 27 -10.21 -0.73 -57.10
CA SER A 27 -11.00 -1.79 -56.47
C SER A 27 -10.69 -3.18 -57.10
N THR A 28 -11.17 -4.38 -56.76
CA THR A 28 -12.20 -4.96 -55.88
C THR A 28 -11.87 -6.46 -55.87
N THR A 29 -12.07 -7.20 -54.77
CA THR A 29 -12.75 -8.51 -54.86
C THR A 29 -13.35 -8.88 -53.50
N ARG A 30 -14.58 -9.36 -53.59
CA ARG A 30 -15.56 -9.59 -52.54
C ARG A 30 -15.74 -11.11 -52.45
N SER A 31 -15.77 -11.69 -51.25
CA SER A 31 -16.50 -12.94 -51.03
C SER A 31 -16.88 -13.08 -49.56
N ASN A 32 -18.20 -13.09 -49.35
CA ASN A 32 -18.90 -13.51 -48.15
C ASN A 32 -18.45 -14.90 -47.68
N SER A 33 -18.47 -15.12 -46.38
CA SER A 33 -19.18 -16.28 -45.82
C SER A 33 -19.43 -16.08 -44.32
N GLU A 34 -20.71 -15.94 -43.98
CA GLU A 34 -21.27 -16.36 -42.71
C GLU A 34 -20.91 -17.83 -42.45
N ARG A 35 -20.56 -18.16 -41.20
CA ARG A 35 -20.85 -19.48 -40.60
C ARG A 35 -20.69 -19.42 -39.08
N GLU A 36 -21.82 -19.51 -38.39
CA GLU A 36 -21.91 -20.24 -37.13
C GLU A 36 -21.34 -21.65 -37.33
N VAL A 37 -20.41 -22.08 -36.47
CA VAL A 37 -20.32 -23.48 -36.01
C VAL A 37 -19.81 -23.49 -34.57
N THR A 38 -20.53 -24.28 -33.80
CA THR A 38 -20.42 -24.66 -32.40
C THR A 38 -19.18 -25.50 -32.06
N SER A 39 -18.92 -25.56 -30.75
CA SER A 39 -18.28 -26.67 -30.01
C SER A 39 -16.79 -26.94 -30.21
N GLY A 40 -16.05 -26.83 -29.10
CA GLY A 40 -14.65 -27.22 -28.99
C GLY A 40 -14.20 -27.16 -27.54
N SER A 41 -14.73 -28.06 -26.72
CA SER A 41 -14.30 -28.31 -25.35
C SER A 41 -12.86 -28.82 -25.33
N SER A 42 -11.96 -28.13 -24.62
CA SER A 42 -10.73 -28.74 -24.11
C SER A 42 -10.61 -28.45 -22.62
N SER A 43 -11.06 -29.45 -21.86
CA SER A 43 -10.82 -29.68 -20.45
C SER A 43 -9.35 -29.53 -20.06
N SER A 44 -9.07 -28.66 -19.10
CA SER A 44 -7.90 -28.79 -18.23
C SER A 44 -8.38 -28.78 -16.79
N SER A 45 -8.21 -29.95 -16.18
CA SER A 45 -8.68 -30.35 -14.86
C SER A 45 -8.06 -29.48 -13.76
N ALA A 46 -8.86 -28.63 -13.13
CA ALA A 46 -8.51 -28.01 -11.86
C ALA A 46 -8.94 -28.93 -10.71
N LEU A 47 -7.96 -29.43 -9.94
CA LEU A 47 -8.22 -30.06 -8.65
C LEU A 47 -8.78 -29.01 -7.68
N ALA A 48 -10.10 -29.04 -7.46
CA ALA A 48 -10.74 -28.37 -6.34
C ALA A 48 -10.74 -29.33 -5.13
N ILE A 49 -9.95 -29.02 -4.11
CA ILE A 49 -10.07 -29.67 -2.80
C ILE A 49 -11.05 -28.82 -1.97
N ILE A 50 -12.27 -29.34 -1.79
CA ILE A 50 -13.28 -28.81 -0.87
C ILE A 50 -12.99 -29.40 0.52
N PHE A 51 -12.65 -28.58 1.51
CA PHE A 51 -12.69 -28.97 2.91
C PHE A 51 -14.07 -28.62 3.50
N SER A 52 -14.91 -29.64 3.67
CA SER A 52 -16.10 -29.56 4.52
C SER A 52 -15.70 -29.87 5.96
N ALA A 53 -15.79 -28.89 6.86
CA ALA A 53 -15.67 -29.11 8.30
C ALA A 53 -17.08 -29.17 8.92
N ALA A 54 -17.54 -30.39 9.22
CA ALA A 54 -18.72 -30.63 10.04
C ALA A 54 -18.33 -30.63 11.53
N LEU A 55 -18.92 -29.71 12.30
CA LEU A 55 -18.83 -29.65 13.75
C LEU A 55 -19.73 -30.73 14.38
N ILE A 56 -19.16 -31.71 15.07
CA ILE A 56 -19.87 -32.62 15.96
C ILE A 56 -19.29 -32.47 17.38
N ARG A 57 -20.13 -32.06 18.33
CA ARG A 57 -19.85 -32.04 19.78
C ARG A 57 -19.97 -33.46 20.37
N PRO A 58 -19.13 -33.85 21.35
CA PRO A 58 -19.43 -34.98 22.23
C PRO A 58 -20.02 -34.51 23.58
N PRO A 59 -20.85 -35.35 24.26
CA PRO A 59 -21.34 -35.09 25.61
C PRO A 59 -20.45 -35.69 26.71
N ASN A 60 -20.67 -35.21 27.94
CA ASN A 60 -19.99 -35.52 29.20
C ASN A 60 -20.01 -37.01 29.63
N ALA A 61 -18.95 -37.45 30.32
CA ALA A 61 -19.00 -38.37 31.47
C ALA A 61 -17.66 -38.34 32.24
N GLY A 62 -17.71 -38.39 33.57
CA GLY A 62 -16.59 -38.12 34.47
C GLY A 62 -15.90 -39.34 35.12
N SER A 63 -14.77 -39.01 35.77
CA SER A 63 -14.15 -39.56 36.99
C SER A 63 -14.06 -41.09 37.21
N PHE A 64 -12.85 -41.66 37.30
CA PHE A 64 -12.06 -41.85 38.54
C PHE A 64 -10.66 -42.46 38.24
N ALA A 65 -9.73 -42.27 39.18
CA ALA A 65 -8.25 -42.48 39.25
C ALA A 65 -7.68 -43.83 38.71
N SER A 66 -6.39 -44.03 38.40
CA SER A 66 -5.11 -43.54 39.00
C SER A 66 -3.86 -43.81 38.11
N ASP A 67 -2.89 -42.89 38.18
CA ASP A 67 -1.41 -42.98 38.05
C ASP A 67 -0.71 -43.83 36.95
N PHE A 68 0.00 -43.18 36.00
CA PHE A 68 1.48 -43.12 35.89
C PHE A 68 1.95 -42.50 34.55
N CYS A 69 3.05 -41.73 34.62
CA CYS A 69 3.96 -41.26 33.55
C CYS A 69 3.53 -40.14 32.56
N THR A 70 4.13 -38.99 32.82
CA THR A 70 4.31 -37.78 32.02
C THR A 70 5.27 -37.94 30.83
N SER A 71 5.08 -37.02 29.88
CA SER A 71 6.09 -36.37 29.02
C SER A 71 6.42 -37.00 27.66
N SER A 72 6.23 -36.17 26.62
CA SER A 72 6.80 -36.24 25.26
C SER A 72 5.84 -36.48 24.08
N CYS A 73 4.55 -36.16 24.20
CA CYS A 73 3.65 -36.14 23.04
C CYS A 73 2.74 -34.88 22.94
N GLY A 74 3.05 -33.83 23.71
CA GLY A 74 2.34 -32.54 23.67
C GLY A 74 2.96 -31.48 22.75
N TYR A 75 4.29 -31.52 22.54
CA TYR A 75 5.02 -30.43 21.87
C TYR A 75 4.92 -30.45 20.32
N PHE A 76 4.56 -31.58 19.72
CA PHE A 76 4.66 -31.75 18.27
C PHE A 76 3.40 -31.32 17.50
N ARG A 77 2.23 -31.32 18.15
CA ARG A 77 1.00 -30.76 17.58
C ARG A 77 0.98 -29.23 17.61
N GLU A 78 1.73 -28.61 18.50
CA GLU A 78 1.80 -27.15 18.64
C GLU A 78 2.76 -26.50 17.62
N CYS A 79 3.85 -27.17 17.21
CA CYS A 79 4.83 -26.59 16.27
C CYS A 79 4.37 -26.53 14.80
N LEU A 80 3.63 -27.53 14.30
CA LEU A 80 3.10 -27.54 12.92
C LEU A 80 1.85 -26.67 12.77
N ALA A 81 1.04 -26.55 13.82
CA ALA A 81 0.01 -25.53 13.91
C ALA A 81 0.64 -24.12 13.95
N GLY A 82 1.79 -23.97 14.63
CA GLY A 82 2.57 -22.74 14.72
C GLY A 82 3.00 -22.15 13.37
N ALA A 83 3.56 -22.95 12.44
CA ALA A 83 4.04 -22.42 11.16
C ALA A 83 2.92 -21.94 10.20
N PHE A 84 1.75 -22.60 10.24
CA PHE A 84 0.56 -22.15 9.47
C PHE A 84 -0.13 -20.98 10.17
N LEU A 85 -0.14 -20.99 11.51
CA LEU A 85 -0.54 -19.83 12.31
C LEU A 85 0.41 -18.66 12.11
N ASP A 86 1.71 -18.83 11.87
CA ASP A 86 2.68 -17.75 11.67
C ASP A 86 2.51 -17.05 10.31
N LEU A 87 2.16 -17.77 9.25
CA LEU A 87 1.77 -17.17 7.97
C LEU A 87 0.41 -16.46 8.06
N CYS A 88 -0.56 -17.07 8.76
CA CYS A 88 -1.82 -16.41 9.09
C CYS A 88 -1.64 -15.22 10.05
N TRP A 89 -0.64 -15.27 10.94
CA TRP A 89 -0.30 -14.25 11.93
C TRP A 89 0.47 -13.10 11.29
N LEU A 90 1.37 -13.35 10.33
CA LEU A 90 1.96 -12.31 9.48
C LEU A 90 0.89 -11.63 8.62
N GLY A 91 -0.03 -12.39 8.03
CA GLY A 91 -1.19 -11.84 7.32
C GLY A 91 -2.19 -11.11 8.23
N ASN A 92 -2.37 -11.56 9.47
CA ASN A 92 -3.18 -10.87 10.48
C ASN A 92 -2.48 -9.64 11.05
N ARG A 93 -1.16 -9.64 11.22
CA ARG A 93 -0.37 -8.49 11.64
C ARG A 93 -0.45 -7.37 10.61
N GLU A 94 -0.48 -7.69 9.32
CA GLU A 94 -0.67 -6.69 8.27
C GLU A 94 -2.13 -6.19 8.19
N ARG A 95 -3.11 -7.06 8.45
CA ARG A 95 -4.52 -6.66 8.64
C ARG A 95 -4.74 -5.82 9.91
N GLU A 96 -4.03 -6.12 10.99
CA GLU A 96 -4.07 -5.41 12.26
C GLU A 96 -3.31 -4.09 12.20
N LYS A 97 -2.24 -4.01 11.40
CA LYS A 97 -1.57 -2.76 11.01
C LYS A 97 -2.53 -1.87 10.21
N LYS A 98 -3.24 -2.40 9.21
CA LYS A 98 -4.33 -1.68 8.52
C LYS A 98 -5.47 -1.29 9.48
N ARG A 99 -5.85 -2.16 10.43
CA ARG A 99 -6.87 -1.88 11.44
C ARG A 99 -6.42 -0.84 12.48
N ASN A 100 -5.14 -0.77 12.81
CA ASN A 100 -4.56 0.22 13.72
C ASN A 100 -4.27 1.55 13.03
N ILE A 101 -4.02 1.56 11.72
CA ILE A 101 -4.12 2.76 10.88
C ILE A 101 -5.56 3.30 11.01
N LEU A 102 -6.57 2.46 10.77
CA LEU A 102 -7.98 2.86 10.89
C LEU A 102 -8.43 3.20 12.34
N ARG A 103 -7.90 2.54 13.38
CA ARG A 103 -8.28 2.76 14.80
C ARG A 103 -7.54 3.93 15.45
N GLY A 104 -6.30 4.21 15.05
CA GLY A 104 -5.61 5.45 15.42
C GLY A 104 -6.31 6.69 14.87
N GLU A 105 -7.17 6.51 13.86
CA GLU A 105 -7.97 7.54 13.19
C GLU A 105 -9.41 7.67 13.76
N GLU A 106 -9.99 6.65 14.40
CA GLU A 106 -11.32 6.72 15.04
C GLU A 106 -11.31 7.31 16.47
N GLY A 107 -10.15 7.41 17.14
CA GLY A 107 -10.03 7.94 18.51
C GLY A 107 -10.29 9.45 18.69
N GLY A 108 -10.63 10.18 17.63
CA GLY A 108 -10.84 11.63 17.63
C GLY A 108 -12.29 12.11 17.88
N ALA A 109 -13.14 11.27 18.49
CA ALA A 109 -14.53 11.57 18.80
C ALA A 109 -14.91 11.19 20.24
N ALA A 110 -14.32 11.87 21.23
CA ALA A 110 -14.88 11.95 22.58
C ALA A 110 -14.59 13.34 23.13
N GLY A 111 -15.54 14.24 22.93
CA GLY A 111 -15.56 15.56 23.55
C GLY A 111 -16.11 15.47 24.98
N ASP A 112 -15.35 16.10 25.85
CA ASP A 112 -15.54 16.39 27.27
C ASP A 112 -17.00 16.72 27.69
N ARG A 113 -17.50 16.05 28.72
CA ARG A 113 -18.57 16.52 29.60
C ARG A 113 -18.26 16.08 31.03
N THR A 114 -17.69 17.00 31.79
CA THR A 114 -17.77 17.05 33.24
C THR A 114 -19.21 17.37 33.67
N ASP A 115 -19.87 16.47 34.40
CA ASP A 115 -20.44 16.79 35.73
C ASP A 115 -21.09 15.59 36.45
N ARG A 116 -20.62 15.41 37.70
CA ARG A 116 -21.22 14.91 38.96
C ARG A 116 -22.26 13.77 39.04
N HIS A 117 -21.91 12.87 39.98
CA HIS A 117 -22.71 12.18 41.01
C HIS A 117 -23.36 10.79 40.73
N SER A 118 -22.75 9.79 41.39
CA SER A 118 -23.33 8.82 42.35
C SER A 118 -24.20 7.63 41.88
N ILE A 119 -23.74 6.44 42.33
CA ILE A 119 -24.49 5.29 42.91
C ILE A 119 -24.95 4.12 41.98
N SER A 120 -24.46 2.94 42.39
CA SER A 120 -25.07 1.58 42.42
C SER A 120 -25.30 0.74 41.15
N SER A 121 -24.56 -0.38 41.11
CA SER A 121 -25.01 -1.78 41.01
C SER A 121 -26.44 -2.13 40.56
N CYS A 122 -26.53 -3.04 39.56
CA CYS A 122 -27.38 -4.27 39.43
C CYS A 122 -27.61 -4.59 37.93
N VAL A 123 -27.20 -5.75 37.39
CA VAL A 123 -27.85 -7.08 37.39
C VAL A 123 -29.01 -7.22 36.38
N VAL A 124 -28.70 -7.95 35.29
CA VAL A 124 -29.40 -9.13 34.69
C VAL A 124 -30.76 -8.99 33.96
N GLN A 125 -30.81 -9.72 32.83
CA GLN A 125 -31.96 -10.29 32.07
C GLN A 125 -32.88 -9.33 31.31
N SER A 126 -33.55 -9.68 30.21
CA SER A 126 -33.55 -10.76 29.20
C SER A 126 -34.91 -10.57 28.45
N ILE A 127 -35.08 -11.24 27.30
CA ILE A 127 -36.39 -11.52 26.64
C ILE A 127 -36.94 -10.28 25.88
N GLN A 128 -37.41 -10.33 24.61
CA GLN A 128 -38.26 -11.34 23.98
C GLN A 128 -38.19 -11.34 22.43
N GLU A 129 -38.34 -12.55 21.91
CA GLU A 129 -38.78 -12.94 20.56
C GLU A 129 -40.02 -12.21 20.03
N THR A 130 -40.11 -12.07 18.69
CA THR A 130 -41.40 -12.10 17.99
C THR A 130 -41.36 -13.11 16.82
N SER A 131 -42.29 -14.05 16.88
CA SER A 131 -42.60 -15.05 15.84
C SER A 131 -43.60 -14.50 14.82
N TRP A 132 -43.59 -14.98 13.58
CA TRP A 132 -44.82 -15.11 12.76
C TRP A 132 -44.81 -16.39 11.89
N ARG A 133 -46.03 -16.89 11.64
CA ARG A 133 -46.48 -18.28 11.41
C ARG A 133 -46.67 -18.69 9.92
N ARG A 134 -46.54 -20.03 9.66
CA ARG A 134 -47.40 -21.00 8.90
C ARG A 134 -47.76 -20.69 7.41
N ARG A 135 -47.98 -21.64 6.46
CA ARG A 135 -48.23 -23.10 6.45
C ARG A 135 -48.27 -23.65 4.98
N LYS A 136 -48.05 -24.97 4.87
CA LYS A 136 -48.61 -25.99 3.93
C LYS A 136 -48.08 -26.14 2.48
N GLY A 137 -47.36 -27.25 2.25
CA GLY A 137 -47.91 -28.48 1.64
C GLY A 137 -47.76 -28.70 0.13
N GLY A 138 -47.00 -29.73 -0.27
CA GLY A 138 -47.00 -30.31 -1.62
C GLY A 138 -45.99 -31.46 -1.75
N SER A 139 -46.46 -32.67 -2.07
CA SER A 139 -45.67 -33.88 -2.33
C SER A 139 -45.77 -34.20 -3.82
N PHE A 140 -44.64 -34.51 -4.50
CA PHE A 140 -44.62 -35.41 -5.65
C PHE A 140 -43.20 -35.96 -5.90
N ARG A 141 -43.14 -37.22 -6.37
CA ARG A 141 -41.97 -38.10 -6.55
C ARG A 141 -41.25 -37.91 -7.90
N GLY A 142 -39.99 -38.35 -7.94
CA GLY A 142 -39.20 -38.72 -9.12
C GLY A 142 -37.80 -38.11 -9.03
N GLY A 143 -36.67 -38.78 -9.18
CA GLY A 143 -36.30 -40.14 -9.57
C GLY A 143 -34.77 -40.13 -9.71
N ASN A 144 -34.15 -41.27 -9.39
CA ASN A 144 -32.73 -41.59 -9.29
C ASN A 144 -31.74 -40.96 -10.29
N LEU A 145 -30.53 -40.64 -9.80
CA LEU A 145 -29.28 -40.90 -10.54
C LEU A 145 -28.07 -40.99 -9.57
N LEU A 146 -27.83 -42.16 -8.98
CA LEU A 146 -26.50 -42.61 -8.51
C LEU A 146 -26.61 -44.05 -8.01
N SER A 147 -26.77 -44.95 -8.97
CA SER A 147 -26.53 -46.38 -8.87
C SER A 147 -25.67 -46.69 -10.08
N LEU A 148 -24.38 -46.99 -9.86
CA LEU A 148 -23.53 -47.83 -10.70
C LEU A 148 -22.13 -47.86 -10.10
N LEU A 149 -21.57 -49.07 -10.05
CA LEU A 149 -20.24 -49.47 -9.57
C LEU A 149 -20.14 -49.85 -8.08
N ASN A 150 -20.92 -50.87 -7.72
CA ASN A 150 -20.41 -51.95 -6.88
C ASN A 150 -20.82 -53.30 -7.50
N CYS A 151 -19.96 -54.30 -7.35
CA CYS A 151 -20.04 -55.70 -7.82
C CYS A 151 -19.34 -56.02 -9.16
N ALA A 152 -18.11 -56.52 -9.05
CA ALA A 152 -17.67 -57.77 -9.66
C ALA A 152 -16.38 -58.24 -8.97
N PHE A 153 -16.47 -59.22 -8.08
CA PHE A 153 -15.76 -60.50 -8.12
C PHE A 153 -15.87 -61.20 -6.74
N PHE A 154 -16.50 -62.38 -6.75
CA PHE A 154 -16.72 -63.28 -5.61
C PHE A 154 -16.29 -64.69 -6.02
N SER A 155 -15.89 -65.48 -5.01
CA SER A 155 -15.85 -66.97 -4.93
C SER A 155 -14.58 -67.67 -5.47
N MET A 156 -13.95 -68.69 -4.86
CA MET A 156 -14.05 -69.58 -3.65
C MET A 156 -12.89 -70.64 -3.82
N PRO A 157 -12.65 -71.70 -2.98
CA PRO A 157 -12.75 -71.96 -1.53
C PRO A 157 -11.50 -72.68 -0.90
N GLU A 158 -11.66 -73.06 0.38
CA GLU A 158 -10.88 -73.86 1.36
C GLU A 158 -9.82 -74.91 0.93
N VAL A 159 -8.79 -75.16 1.79
CA VAL A 159 -8.47 -76.45 2.47
C VAL A 159 -7.33 -76.27 3.50
N GLY A 160 -7.55 -76.70 4.76
CA GLY A 160 -6.58 -77.48 5.55
C GLY A 160 -5.73 -76.78 6.64
N CYS A 161 -6.11 -76.97 7.90
CA CYS A 161 -5.27 -76.76 9.09
C CYS A 161 -5.00 -78.13 9.76
N PRO A 162 -3.86 -78.34 10.45
CA PRO A 162 -4.00 -78.97 11.77
C PRO A 162 -3.03 -78.50 12.87
N TYR A 163 -3.62 -78.33 14.07
CA TYR A 163 -3.12 -78.62 15.43
C TYR A 163 -2.21 -77.66 16.22
N CYS A 164 -2.85 -77.04 17.24
CA CYS A 164 -2.53 -76.99 18.68
C CYS A 164 -1.18 -76.45 19.21
N SER A 165 -1.27 -75.38 20.02
CA SER A 165 -1.10 -75.40 21.50
C SER A 165 -0.28 -74.22 22.07
N LYS A 166 -0.89 -73.51 23.03
CA LYS A 166 -0.34 -72.84 24.23
C LYS A 166 1.00 -72.07 24.17
N LYS A 167 0.91 -70.80 24.59
CA LYS A 167 1.85 -70.02 25.45
C LYS A 167 3.34 -70.38 25.37
N THR A 168 4.16 -69.39 25.02
CA THR A 168 5.36 -69.04 25.79
C THR A 168 5.88 -67.66 25.35
N ASP A 169 5.79 -66.71 26.27
CA ASP A 169 6.80 -65.64 26.37
C ASP A 169 8.18 -66.30 26.61
N ASP A 170 9.25 -65.58 26.27
CA ASP A 170 10.68 -65.94 26.43
C ASP A 170 11.44 -66.29 25.15
N ILE A 171 11.68 -65.27 24.32
CA ILE A 171 12.91 -65.20 23.51
C ILE A 171 13.59 -63.84 23.75
N CYS A 172 14.14 -63.66 24.95
CA CYS A 172 15.26 -62.75 25.16
C CYS A 172 16.09 -63.11 26.41
N GLY A 173 16.34 -64.41 26.59
CA GLY A 173 17.06 -64.93 27.76
C GLY A 173 18.05 -66.03 27.43
N SER A 174 18.97 -65.83 26.47
CA SER A 174 20.10 -66.77 26.30
C SER A 174 21.28 -66.27 25.45
N VAL A 175 21.71 -65.01 25.55
CA VAL A 175 23.10 -64.66 25.18
C VAL A 175 23.62 -63.54 26.10
N CYS A 176 24.00 -63.91 27.32
CA CYS A 176 24.87 -63.10 28.18
C CYS A 176 25.96 -64.00 28.75
N GLY A 177 26.94 -64.33 27.91
CA GLY A 177 28.25 -64.81 28.35
C GLY A 177 29.28 -63.70 28.14
N GLY A 178 29.50 -62.87 29.17
CA GLY A 178 30.67 -61.99 29.27
C GLY A 178 30.71 -60.76 28.36
N ALA A 179 29.95 -59.72 28.69
CA ALA A 179 30.20 -58.38 28.15
C ALA A 179 30.10 -57.33 29.27
N SER A 180 31.10 -56.45 29.35
CA SER A 180 31.25 -55.44 30.39
C SER A 180 30.08 -54.44 30.39
N LYS A 181 29.84 -53.77 31.54
CA LYS A 181 28.79 -52.74 31.70
C LYS A 181 28.79 -51.65 30.62
N ALA A 182 29.93 -51.44 29.93
CA ALA A 182 30.04 -50.53 28.78
C ALA A 182 29.30 -51.05 27.53
N ALA A 183 29.23 -52.36 27.30
CA ALA A 183 28.55 -52.97 26.14
C ALA A 183 27.00 -52.89 26.25
N LEU A 184 26.47 -52.95 27.48
CA LEU A 184 25.03 -52.80 27.76
C LEU A 184 24.54 -51.34 27.64
N SER A 185 25.41 -50.37 27.95
CA SER A 185 25.15 -48.94 27.71
C SER A 185 25.11 -48.63 26.20
N MET A 186 26.04 -49.20 25.42
CA MET A 186 26.11 -49.04 23.97
C MET A 186 24.96 -49.75 23.21
N SER A 187 24.42 -50.86 23.72
CA SER A 187 23.28 -51.56 23.07
C SER A 187 21.93 -50.85 23.30
N ARG A 188 21.73 -50.23 24.47
CA ARG A 188 20.54 -49.40 24.74
C ARG A 188 20.52 -48.12 23.92
N LEU A 189 21.69 -47.50 23.68
CA LEU A 189 21.83 -46.36 22.77
C LEU A 189 21.51 -46.74 21.31
N ARG A 190 21.95 -47.94 20.87
CA ARG A 190 21.67 -48.47 19.52
C ARG A 190 20.19 -48.82 19.31
N CYS A 191 19.45 -49.22 20.34
CA CYS A 191 18.00 -49.43 20.25
C CYS A 191 17.19 -48.13 20.34
N ALA A 192 17.64 -47.14 21.13
CA ALA A 192 17.00 -45.81 21.17
C ALA A 192 17.15 -45.04 19.85
N LEU A 193 18.27 -45.22 19.13
CA LEU A 193 18.55 -44.61 17.83
C LEU A 193 17.94 -45.36 16.64
N ARG A 194 17.42 -46.58 16.83
CA ARG A 194 16.75 -47.38 15.76
C ARG A 194 15.32 -46.94 15.47
N GLY A 195 14.71 -46.12 16.33
CA GLY A 195 13.32 -45.68 16.21
C GLY A 195 13.13 -44.28 15.62
N PHE A 196 14.20 -43.51 15.44
CA PHE A 196 14.12 -42.19 14.82
C PHE A 196 14.45 -42.32 13.34
N ASP A 197 13.45 -42.08 12.49
CA ASP A 197 13.67 -41.94 11.06
C ASP A 197 14.70 -40.82 10.86
N LEU A 198 15.91 -41.17 10.39
CA LEU A 198 16.99 -40.21 10.13
C LEU A 198 16.51 -39.08 9.21
N LYS A 199 15.55 -39.36 8.31
CA LYS A 199 14.90 -38.34 7.47
C LYS A 199 14.05 -37.37 8.29
N ALA A 200 13.34 -37.85 9.31
CA ALA A 200 12.56 -37.00 10.20
C ALA A 200 13.47 -36.12 11.09
N LEU A 201 14.59 -36.66 11.57
CA LEU A 201 15.59 -35.87 12.30
C LEU A 201 16.26 -34.83 11.40
N LEU A 202 16.61 -35.18 10.15
CA LEU A 202 17.14 -34.22 9.18
C LEU A 202 16.12 -33.13 8.84
N LEU A 203 14.85 -33.49 8.62
CA LEU A 203 13.79 -32.51 8.37
C LEU A 203 13.58 -31.59 9.57
N LEU A 204 13.61 -32.12 10.80
CA LEU A 204 13.38 -31.35 12.02
C LEU A 204 14.57 -30.43 12.38
N PHE A 205 15.80 -30.93 12.31
CA PHE A 205 16.98 -30.18 12.77
C PHE A 205 17.70 -29.41 11.66
N VAL A 206 17.43 -29.72 10.39
CA VAL A 206 18.02 -29.01 9.25
C VAL A 206 16.92 -28.34 8.43
N GLY A 207 15.88 -29.09 8.03
CA GLY A 207 14.79 -28.57 7.20
C GLY A 207 14.01 -27.44 7.85
N VAL A 208 13.53 -27.62 9.09
CA VAL A 208 12.72 -26.63 9.81
C VAL A 208 13.53 -25.36 10.10
N PRO A 209 14.77 -25.41 10.62
CA PRO A 209 15.57 -24.19 10.81
C PRO A 209 15.86 -23.45 9.50
N ILE A 210 16.13 -24.18 8.40
CA ILE A 210 16.32 -23.57 7.08
C ILE A 210 15.02 -22.89 6.61
N LEU A 211 13.87 -23.55 6.76
CA LEU A 211 12.58 -22.98 6.38
C LEU A 211 12.27 -21.73 7.22
N LEU A 212 12.48 -21.78 8.53
CA LEU A 212 12.31 -20.63 9.43
C LEU A 212 13.27 -19.49 9.05
N PHE A 213 14.51 -19.80 8.68
CA PHE A 213 15.46 -18.81 8.19
C PHE A 213 15.02 -18.19 6.86
N ILE A 214 14.50 -18.98 5.93
CA ILE A 214 13.96 -18.48 4.65
C ILE A 214 12.74 -17.58 4.91
N ILE A 215 11.81 -17.98 5.78
CA ILE A 215 10.64 -17.17 6.13
C ILE A 215 11.09 -15.90 6.86
N TYR A 216 12.08 -15.97 7.75
CA TYR A 216 12.62 -14.79 8.40
C TYR A 216 13.26 -13.86 7.36
N ALA A 217 14.17 -14.34 6.51
CA ALA A 217 14.90 -13.54 5.54
C ALA A 217 14.00 -12.98 4.42
N HIS A 218 13.10 -13.80 3.88
CA HIS A 218 12.31 -13.52 2.69
C HIS A 218 10.80 -13.41 2.92
N GLY A 219 10.32 -13.54 4.16
CA GLY A 219 8.89 -13.56 4.47
C GLY A 219 8.11 -12.38 3.89
N GLN A 220 8.64 -11.17 3.97
CA GLN A 220 8.02 -10.00 3.32
C GLN A 220 7.93 -10.12 1.80
N LYS A 221 8.97 -10.65 1.14
CA LYS A 221 8.93 -10.86 -0.32
C LYS A 221 7.89 -11.92 -0.69
N ILE A 222 7.81 -12.99 0.10
CA ILE A 222 6.80 -14.04 -0.07
C ILE A 222 5.40 -13.46 0.14
N THR A 223 5.17 -12.67 1.19
CA THR A 223 3.86 -12.08 1.45
C THR A 223 3.45 -11.06 0.38
N TYR A 224 4.38 -10.27 -0.15
CA TYR A 224 4.08 -9.33 -1.24
C TYR A 224 3.81 -10.08 -2.54
N PHE A 225 4.62 -11.10 -2.86
CA PHE A 225 4.43 -11.92 -4.05
C PHE A 225 3.07 -12.63 -4.07
N LEU A 226 2.64 -13.15 -2.92
CA LEU A 226 1.39 -13.89 -2.79
C LEU A 226 0.18 -13.00 -2.43
N ARG A 227 0.38 -11.67 -2.26
CA ARG A 227 -0.69 -10.70 -1.99
C ARG A 227 -1.90 -10.84 -2.94
N PRO A 228 -1.73 -11.03 -4.27
CA PRO A 228 -2.85 -11.23 -5.20
C PRO A 228 -3.76 -12.44 -4.88
N LEU A 229 -3.31 -13.41 -4.07
CA LEU A 229 -4.10 -14.59 -3.71
C LEU A 229 -5.09 -14.33 -2.57
N TRP A 230 -4.86 -13.32 -1.73
CA TRP A 230 -5.65 -13.11 -0.51
C TRP A 230 -6.08 -11.67 -0.25
N GLU A 231 -5.53 -10.68 -0.94
CA GLU A 231 -6.01 -9.28 -0.89
C GLU A 231 -6.75 -8.91 -2.17
N ALA A 232 -8.00 -8.48 -2.03
CA ALA A 232 -8.74 -7.87 -3.12
C ALA A 232 -8.27 -6.41 -3.33
N PRO A 233 -8.28 -5.90 -4.57
CA PRO A 233 -7.99 -4.50 -4.84
C PRO A 233 -9.00 -3.58 -4.13
N PRO A 234 -8.59 -2.37 -3.74
CA PRO A 234 -9.52 -1.39 -3.20
C PRO A 234 -10.58 -1.01 -4.24
N LYS A 235 -11.69 -0.43 -3.76
CA LYS A 235 -12.73 0.13 -4.64
C LYS A 235 -12.09 1.07 -5.67
N PRO A 236 -12.41 1.00 -6.97
CA PRO A 236 -11.86 1.94 -7.94
C PRO A 236 -12.33 3.37 -7.66
N PHE A 237 -11.57 4.35 -8.13
CA PHE A 237 -12.01 5.75 -8.18
C PHE A 237 -12.93 5.97 -9.38
N LYS A 238 -13.82 6.94 -9.24
CA LYS A 238 -14.55 7.55 -10.36
C LYS A 238 -13.64 8.61 -10.97
N MET A 239 -12.93 8.21 -12.02
CA MET A 239 -12.05 9.10 -12.76
C MET A 239 -12.85 10.21 -13.45
N MET A 240 -12.48 11.46 -13.19
CA MET A 240 -13.01 12.63 -13.85
C MET A 240 -12.02 13.11 -14.91
N PRO A 241 -12.46 13.32 -16.16
CA PRO A 241 -11.59 13.87 -17.19
C PRO A 241 -11.17 15.29 -16.79
N HIS A 242 -9.90 15.62 -17.05
CA HIS A 242 -9.33 16.93 -16.78
C HIS A 242 -9.06 17.64 -18.11
N TYR A 243 -9.98 18.52 -18.50
CA TYR A 243 -9.83 19.31 -19.72
C TYR A 243 -8.99 20.55 -19.44
N HIS A 244 -7.87 20.69 -20.12
CA HIS A 244 -7.04 21.87 -20.01
C HIS A 244 -6.40 22.23 -21.35
N HIS A 245 -6.33 23.54 -21.61
CA HIS A 245 -5.54 24.13 -22.69
C HIS A 245 -5.25 25.58 -22.31
N GLU A 246 -4.02 26.05 -22.56
CA GLU A 246 -3.58 27.39 -22.15
C GLU A 246 -4.45 28.52 -22.73
N ASN A 247 -4.90 28.35 -23.98
CA ASN A 247 -5.72 29.33 -24.70
C ASN A 247 -7.24 29.21 -24.45
N ALA A 248 -7.70 28.27 -23.61
CA ALA A 248 -9.13 28.08 -23.36
C ALA A 248 -9.64 29.02 -22.26
N SER A 249 -10.84 29.59 -22.43
CA SER A 249 -11.46 30.42 -21.40
C SER A 249 -11.90 29.58 -20.20
N MET A 250 -11.82 30.16 -18.99
CA MET A 250 -12.27 29.46 -17.76
C MET A 250 -13.75 29.07 -17.83
N GLU A 251 -14.61 29.89 -18.45
CA GLU A 251 -16.01 29.55 -18.67
C GLU A 251 -16.17 28.26 -19.49
N SER A 252 -15.42 28.15 -20.60
CA SER A 252 -15.43 26.95 -21.43
C SER A 252 -14.92 25.73 -20.67
N LEU A 253 -13.82 25.90 -19.93
CA LEU A 253 -13.23 24.83 -19.13
C LEU A 253 -14.20 24.35 -18.03
N CYS A 254 -14.79 25.24 -17.24
CA CYS A 254 -15.77 24.84 -16.22
C CYS A 254 -16.96 24.10 -16.85
N LYS A 255 -17.50 24.63 -17.96
CA LYS A 255 -18.62 24.00 -18.68
C LYS A 255 -18.29 22.61 -19.21
N LEU A 256 -17.07 22.39 -19.73
CA LEU A 256 -16.62 21.06 -20.19
C LEU A 256 -16.57 20.03 -19.05
N HIS A 257 -16.32 20.47 -17.82
CA HIS A 257 -16.38 19.60 -16.63
C HIS A 257 -17.79 19.47 -16.04
N GLY A 258 -18.80 20.13 -16.63
CA GLY A 258 -20.16 20.17 -16.10
C GLY A 258 -20.32 21.06 -14.87
N TRP A 259 -19.44 22.05 -14.71
CA TRP A 259 -19.39 22.97 -13.57
C TRP A 259 -19.77 24.39 -13.98
N GLY A 260 -20.46 25.11 -13.08
CA GLY A 260 -20.66 26.55 -13.24
C GLY A 260 -19.35 27.35 -13.18
N VAL A 261 -19.35 28.59 -13.67
CA VAL A 261 -18.23 29.53 -13.51
C VAL A 261 -18.51 30.52 -12.37
N ARG A 262 -17.47 31.01 -11.71
CA ARG A 262 -17.56 32.05 -10.67
C ARG A 262 -17.20 33.43 -11.22
N GLU A 263 -17.80 34.45 -10.62
CA GLU A 263 -17.39 35.85 -10.85
C GLU A 263 -16.01 36.15 -10.25
N MET A 264 -15.73 35.56 -9.08
CA MET A 264 -14.48 35.71 -8.36
C MET A 264 -13.92 34.35 -7.93
N PRO A 265 -12.60 34.14 -8.00
CA PRO A 265 -11.99 32.89 -7.62
C PRO A 265 -12.08 32.68 -6.11
N ARG A 266 -12.21 31.42 -5.68
CA ARG A 266 -12.06 31.05 -4.26
C ARG A 266 -10.66 31.37 -3.76
N ARG A 267 -10.54 31.64 -2.46
CA ARG A 267 -9.24 31.62 -1.79
C ARG A 267 -8.77 30.17 -1.71
N VAL A 268 -7.45 29.99 -1.79
CA VAL A 268 -6.83 28.67 -1.75
C VAL A 268 -5.79 28.65 -0.65
N PHE A 269 -5.85 27.62 0.18
CA PHE A 269 -4.96 27.38 1.30
C PHE A 269 -4.14 26.11 1.02
N ASP A 270 -2.82 26.22 1.04
CA ASP A 270 -1.91 25.10 0.85
C ASP A 270 -1.36 24.65 2.21
N ALA A 271 -1.86 23.52 2.74
CA ALA A 271 -1.47 23.04 4.06
C ALA A 271 -0.57 21.80 3.95
N VAL A 272 0.63 21.87 4.55
CA VAL A 272 1.62 20.78 4.51
C VAL A 272 2.28 20.54 5.87
N LEU A 273 2.60 19.27 6.14
CA LEU A 273 3.54 18.87 7.19
C LEU A 273 4.96 18.88 6.63
N PHE A 274 5.90 19.53 7.31
CA PHE A 274 7.25 19.70 6.82
C PHE A 274 8.30 18.91 7.64
N SER A 275 9.19 18.21 6.92
CA SER A 275 10.32 17.47 7.51
C SER A 275 11.68 18.03 7.07
N ASN A 276 12.12 17.75 5.84
CA ASN A 276 13.44 18.15 5.33
C ASN A 276 13.48 18.44 3.83
N GLU A 277 12.35 18.39 3.12
CA GLU A 277 12.21 18.54 1.67
C GLU A 277 12.31 20.01 1.18
N LEU A 278 13.37 20.75 1.52
CA LEU A 278 13.49 22.18 1.18
C LEU A 278 13.43 22.48 -0.32
N ASP A 279 14.07 21.66 -1.14
CA ASP A 279 14.15 21.87 -2.59
C ASP A 279 12.79 21.65 -3.26
N ILE A 280 12.06 20.61 -2.85
CA ILE A 280 10.72 20.30 -3.34
C ILE A 280 9.71 21.33 -2.85
N LEU A 281 9.80 21.77 -1.59
CA LEU A 281 8.95 22.85 -1.07
C LEU A 281 9.12 24.14 -1.88
N GLU A 282 10.35 24.50 -2.27
CA GLU A 282 10.58 25.68 -3.09
C GLU A 282 9.95 25.55 -4.48
N ILE A 283 10.07 24.39 -5.12
CA ILE A 283 9.42 24.14 -6.41
C ILE A 283 7.90 24.25 -6.28
N ARG A 284 7.32 23.54 -5.29
CA ARG A 284 5.88 23.54 -4.99
C ARG A 284 5.35 24.96 -4.81
N TRP A 285 5.95 25.75 -3.91
CA TRP A 285 5.43 27.07 -3.58
C TRP A 285 5.62 28.11 -4.68
N ASN A 286 6.64 27.98 -5.51
CA ASN A 286 6.77 28.83 -6.69
C ASN A 286 5.77 28.46 -7.79
N GLU A 287 5.48 27.17 -7.98
CA GLU A 287 4.45 26.70 -8.91
C GLU A 287 3.05 27.16 -8.47
N LEU A 288 2.75 27.04 -7.17
CA LEU A 288 1.43 27.37 -6.61
C LEU A 288 1.25 28.86 -6.27
N SER A 289 2.33 29.63 -6.19
CA SER A 289 2.33 31.04 -5.77
C SER A 289 1.29 31.93 -6.46
N PRO A 290 1.00 31.79 -7.78
CA PRO A 290 -0.01 32.61 -8.43
C PRO A 290 -1.45 32.29 -8.01
N TYR A 291 -1.70 31.11 -7.42
CA TYR A 291 -3.04 30.57 -7.19
C TYR A 291 -3.39 30.44 -5.71
N VAL A 292 -2.39 30.35 -4.84
CA VAL A 292 -2.55 30.18 -3.40
C VAL A 292 -2.63 31.52 -2.68
N SER A 293 -3.68 31.66 -1.87
CA SER A 293 -3.91 32.83 -1.02
C SER A 293 -3.06 32.80 0.25
N GLU A 294 -2.90 31.62 0.87
CA GLU A 294 -2.14 31.43 2.11
C GLU A 294 -1.44 30.07 2.11
N PHE A 295 -0.14 30.06 2.43
CA PHE A 295 0.64 28.86 2.67
C PHE A 295 0.63 28.55 4.17
N ILE A 296 0.30 27.31 4.53
CA ILE A 296 0.27 26.84 5.92
C ILE A 296 1.30 25.73 6.05
N LEU A 297 2.30 25.96 6.91
CA LEU A 297 3.39 25.02 7.12
C LEU A 297 3.52 24.71 8.60
N LEU A 298 3.31 23.43 8.95
CA LEU A 298 3.61 22.93 10.29
C LEU A 298 4.94 22.17 10.27
N GLU A 299 5.85 22.54 11.17
CA GLU A 299 7.11 21.85 11.36
C GLU A 299 7.24 21.28 12.77
N SER A 300 7.62 20.00 12.88
CA SER A 300 7.92 19.38 14.17
C SER A 300 9.42 19.27 14.45
N ASN A 301 9.80 19.28 15.73
CA ASN A 301 11.13 18.92 16.20
C ASN A 301 11.31 17.39 16.40
N SER A 302 10.32 16.57 16.03
CA SER A 302 10.42 15.11 15.96
C SER A 302 10.19 14.57 14.54
N THR A 303 10.78 13.41 14.26
CA THR A 303 10.37 12.52 13.17
C THR A 303 9.14 11.71 13.59
N PHE A 304 8.44 11.09 12.64
CA PHE A 304 7.32 10.18 12.97
C PHE A 304 7.78 8.96 13.79
N THR A 305 9.04 8.59 13.68
CA THR A 305 9.69 7.55 14.50
C THR A 305 10.12 8.00 15.89
N GLY A 306 9.80 9.24 16.30
CA GLY A 306 10.12 9.78 17.62
C GLY A 306 11.58 10.21 17.80
N LEU A 307 12.35 10.36 16.71
CA LEU A 307 13.72 10.88 16.77
C LEU A 307 13.70 12.41 16.77
N MET A 308 14.61 13.02 17.52
CA MET A 308 14.77 14.47 17.51
C MET A 308 15.34 14.94 16.17
N LYS A 309 14.72 15.96 15.58
CA LYS A 309 15.18 16.63 14.35
C LYS A 309 15.25 18.14 14.55
N PRO A 310 16.22 18.85 13.94
CA PRO A 310 16.22 20.29 13.94
C PRO A 310 15.02 20.83 13.15
N LEU A 311 14.59 22.05 13.48
CA LEU A 311 13.66 22.83 12.65
C LEU A 311 14.40 23.33 11.40
N VAL A 312 14.35 22.54 10.33
CA VAL A 312 15.03 22.76 9.06
C VAL A 312 14.41 23.93 8.30
N PHE A 313 13.08 24.08 8.27
CA PHE A 313 12.41 25.21 7.64
C PHE A 313 12.72 26.50 8.38
N ALA A 314 12.58 26.53 9.72
CA ALA A 314 12.91 27.70 10.52
C ALA A 314 14.32 28.25 10.21
N LYS A 315 15.33 27.37 10.15
CA LYS A 315 16.72 27.73 9.84
C LYS A 315 16.93 28.26 8.41
N ASN A 316 16.05 27.89 7.47
CA ASN A 316 16.16 28.25 6.06
C ASN A 316 15.04 29.18 5.57
N ARG A 317 14.26 29.76 6.48
CA ARG A 317 13.07 30.57 6.18
C ARG A 317 13.33 31.70 5.19
N ARG A 318 14.53 32.30 5.22
CA ARG A 318 14.96 33.34 4.27
C ARG A 318 14.83 32.91 2.79
N ARG A 319 14.97 31.61 2.48
CA ARG A 319 14.80 31.05 1.13
C ARG A 319 13.37 31.24 0.60
N PHE A 320 12.38 31.36 1.49
CA PHE A 320 10.96 31.46 1.18
C PHE A 320 10.40 32.88 1.37
N LYS A 321 11.27 33.90 1.37
CA LYS A 321 10.89 35.31 1.56
C LYS A 321 9.77 35.77 0.62
N PHE A 322 9.67 35.19 -0.59
CA PHE A 322 8.63 35.50 -1.57
C PHE A 322 7.21 35.08 -1.13
N ALA A 323 7.08 34.13 -0.21
CA ALA A 323 5.81 33.64 0.33
C ALA A 323 5.52 34.18 1.73
N GLU A 324 6.47 34.87 2.36
CA GLU A 324 6.44 35.28 3.78
C GLU A 324 5.21 36.13 4.14
N SER A 325 4.72 36.97 3.22
CA SER A 325 3.56 37.83 3.45
C SER A 325 2.23 37.09 3.52
N ARG A 326 2.23 35.80 3.17
CA ARG A 326 1.06 34.90 3.10
C ARG A 326 1.42 33.51 3.63
N LEU A 327 2.22 33.49 4.69
CA LEU A 327 2.71 32.29 5.34
C LEU A 327 2.23 32.25 6.79
N THR A 328 1.42 31.24 7.10
CA THR A 328 1.10 30.84 8.46
C THR A 328 2.01 29.67 8.83
N TYR A 329 3.07 29.97 9.58
CA TYR A 329 4.04 28.99 10.06
C TYR A 329 3.76 28.60 11.52
N GLY A 330 3.66 27.29 11.77
CA GLY A 330 3.51 26.74 13.11
C GLY A 330 4.58 25.72 13.44
N THR A 331 4.92 25.62 14.73
CA THR A 331 5.83 24.58 15.25
C THR A 331 5.13 23.72 16.28
N VAL A 332 5.36 22.41 16.26
CA VAL A 332 4.84 21.49 17.28
C VAL A 332 5.95 20.63 17.87
N SER A 333 5.95 20.46 19.19
CA SER A 333 6.87 19.53 19.84
C SER A 333 6.40 18.10 19.60
N GLY A 334 7.32 17.21 19.24
CA GLY A 334 7.02 15.79 19.19
C GLY A 334 6.70 15.19 20.55
N ARG A 335 6.09 14.01 20.54
CA ARG A 335 5.91 13.18 21.74
C ARG A 335 7.17 12.38 22.09
N PHE A 336 8.09 12.22 21.14
CA PHE A 336 9.39 11.53 21.30
C PHE A 336 9.29 10.08 21.82
N VAL A 337 8.18 9.39 21.51
CA VAL A 337 7.98 8.01 21.91
C VAL A 337 8.65 7.07 20.91
N LYS A 338 9.66 6.32 21.35
CA LYS A 338 10.37 5.34 20.52
C LYS A 338 9.67 3.99 20.54
N GLY A 339 9.68 3.28 19.41
CA GLY A 339 9.13 1.93 19.30
C GLY A 339 7.60 1.86 19.24
N GLU A 340 6.92 3.00 19.28
CA GLU A 340 5.50 3.11 18.96
C GLU A 340 5.29 3.09 17.45
N ASN A 341 4.06 2.78 17.03
CA ASN A 341 3.65 2.93 15.66
C ASN A 341 3.83 4.39 15.19
N PRO A 342 4.67 4.66 14.17
CA PRO A 342 4.94 6.02 13.68
C PRO A 342 3.69 6.80 13.25
N PHE A 343 2.64 6.12 12.80
CA PHE A 343 1.37 6.74 12.42
C PHE A 343 0.70 7.50 13.57
N VAL A 344 1.00 7.17 14.83
CA VAL A 344 0.46 7.90 15.99
C VAL A 344 1.06 9.31 16.08
N GLU A 345 2.37 9.43 15.85
CA GLU A 345 3.05 10.74 15.84
C GLU A 345 2.60 11.57 14.65
N GLU A 346 2.44 10.94 13.49
CA GLU A 346 1.89 11.56 12.29
C GLU A 346 0.49 12.13 12.54
N SER A 347 -0.44 11.32 13.10
CA SER A 347 -1.79 11.77 13.45
C SER A 347 -1.79 12.92 14.45
N TYR A 348 -0.90 12.89 15.45
CA TYR A 348 -0.73 14.00 16.39
C TYR A 348 -0.34 15.31 15.67
N GLN A 349 0.60 15.24 14.74
CA GLN A 349 1.00 16.41 13.94
C GLN A 349 -0.12 16.89 13.01
N ARG A 350 -0.92 15.98 12.43
CA ARG A 350 -2.09 16.34 11.59
C ARG A 350 -3.17 17.07 12.40
N VAL A 351 -3.40 16.70 13.66
CA VAL A 351 -4.30 17.44 14.57
C VAL A 351 -3.78 18.85 14.86
N ALA A 352 -2.47 19.02 15.04
CA ALA A 352 -1.87 20.35 15.21
C ALA A 352 -1.97 21.20 13.93
N LEU A 353 -1.82 20.59 12.76
CA LEU A 353 -2.00 21.28 11.47
C LEU A 353 -3.44 21.78 11.30
N ASP A 354 -4.43 21.00 11.73
CA ASP A 354 -5.84 21.40 11.77
C ASP A 354 -6.09 22.69 12.57
N GLN A 355 -5.39 22.85 13.69
CA GLN A 355 -5.46 24.08 14.49
C GLN A 355 -4.80 25.24 13.75
N LEU A 356 -3.64 25.02 13.13
CA LEU A 356 -2.92 26.02 12.37
C LEU A 356 -3.72 26.53 11.16
N ILE A 357 -4.44 25.64 10.49
CA ILE A 357 -5.36 25.97 9.39
C ILE A 357 -6.44 26.96 9.85
N ARG A 358 -7.00 26.78 11.05
CA ARG A 358 -8.00 27.71 11.61
C ARG A 358 -7.38 29.06 11.96
N ILE A 359 -6.16 29.06 12.51
CA ILE A 359 -5.41 30.29 12.83
C ILE A 359 -5.11 31.10 11.57
N ALA A 360 -4.85 30.42 10.45
CA ALA A 360 -4.64 31.05 9.14
C ALA A 360 -5.87 31.80 8.58
N GLY A 361 -7.04 31.68 9.24
CA GLY A 361 -8.26 32.39 8.83
C GLY A 361 -8.93 31.79 7.59
N ILE A 362 -8.91 30.46 7.47
CA ILE A 362 -9.72 29.76 6.47
C ILE A 362 -11.21 29.89 6.81
N SER A 363 -12.04 30.04 5.78
CA SER A 363 -13.48 30.24 5.89
C SER A 363 -14.27 29.27 5.01
N ASP A 364 -15.58 29.23 5.20
CA ASP A 364 -16.46 28.34 4.43
C ASP A 364 -16.39 28.64 2.92
N ASP A 365 -16.45 27.58 2.11
CA ASP A 365 -16.27 27.60 0.65
C ASP A 365 -14.83 27.89 0.16
N ASP A 366 -13.86 28.20 1.03
CA ASP A 366 -12.44 28.25 0.63
C ASP A 366 -11.94 26.86 0.20
N LEU A 367 -10.91 26.81 -0.64
CA LEU A 367 -10.26 25.55 -1.03
C LEU A 367 -9.08 25.25 -0.12
N LEU A 368 -9.08 24.07 0.48
CA LEU A 368 -7.97 23.55 1.27
C LEU A 368 -7.29 22.42 0.51
N ILE A 369 -6.02 22.61 0.14
CA ILE A 369 -5.16 21.57 -0.40
C ILE A 369 -4.61 20.77 0.78
N MET A 370 -4.83 19.45 0.76
CA MET A 370 -4.30 18.50 1.72
C MET A 370 -3.38 17.54 0.98
N SER A 371 -2.07 17.69 1.18
CA SER A 371 -1.08 16.83 0.54
C SER A 371 0.22 16.83 1.31
N ASP A 372 1.09 15.88 1.01
CA ASP A 372 2.48 15.95 1.47
C ASP A 372 3.29 16.95 0.62
N VAL A 373 4.49 17.33 1.08
CA VAL A 373 5.34 18.31 0.39
C VAL A 373 5.73 17.82 -1.00
N ASP A 374 5.96 16.51 -1.16
CA ASP A 374 6.37 15.87 -2.41
C ASP A 374 5.23 15.63 -3.40
N GLU A 375 3.99 15.94 -3.04
CA GLU A 375 2.79 15.81 -3.87
C GLU A 375 2.35 17.18 -4.42
N ILE A 376 2.99 17.66 -5.47
CA ILE A 376 2.84 19.01 -6.05
C ILE A 376 1.63 19.06 -7.00
N PRO A 377 0.50 19.70 -6.64
CA PRO A 377 -0.58 19.95 -7.58
C PRO A 377 -0.13 20.90 -8.68
N SER A 378 -0.66 20.72 -9.90
CA SER A 378 -0.36 21.64 -10.99
C SER A 378 -1.05 22.99 -10.80
N GLY A 379 -0.40 24.07 -11.24
CA GLY A 379 -0.98 25.41 -11.15
C GLY A 379 -2.31 25.54 -11.92
N HIS A 380 -2.42 24.87 -13.07
CA HIS A 380 -3.63 24.91 -13.89
C HIS A 380 -4.80 24.15 -13.24
N THR A 381 -4.56 23.03 -12.54
CA THR A 381 -5.60 22.34 -11.76
C THR A 381 -6.15 23.25 -10.67
N ILE A 382 -5.27 23.89 -9.88
CA ILE A 382 -5.72 24.81 -8.82
C ILE A 382 -6.47 26.00 -9.42
N ASN A 383 -6.01 26.53 -10.55
CA ASN A 383 -6.67 27.62 -11.24
C ASN A 383 -8.09 27.23 -11.72
N LEU A 384 -8.26 26.04 -12.29
CA LEU A 384 -9.57 25.52 -12.68
C LEU A 384 -10.51 25.45 -11.47
N LEU A 385 -10.08 24.79 -10.39
CA LEU A 385 -10.94 24.52 -9.23
C LEU A 385 -11.35 25.78 -8.47
N ARG A 386 -10.48 26.80 -8.39
CA ARG A 386 -10.85 28.07 -7.74
C ARG A 386 -11.86 28.88 -8.54
N TRP A 387 -11.91 28.72 -9.86
CA TRP A 387 -12.83 29.45 -10.75
C TRP A 387 -14.15 28.72 -11.04
N CYS A 388 -14.20 27.40 -10.89
CA CYS A 388 -15.41 26.63 -11.17
C CYS A 388 -16.28 26.42 -9.92
N ASN A 389 -17.59 26.60 -10.03
CA ASN A 389 -18.60 26.26 -9.03
C ASN A 389 -19.02 24.80 -9.11
N GLU A 390 -19.76 24.32 -8.10
CA GLU A 390 -20.35 22.96 -8.10
C GLU A 390 -19.33 21.81 -8.22
N ILE A 391 -18.05 22.10 -8.03
CA ILE A 391 -17.02 21.08 -7.87
C ILE A 391 -17.34 20.19 -6.65
N PRO A 392 -16.93 18.92 -6.67
CA PRO A 392 -17.09 18.03 -5.52
C PRO A 392 -16.57 18.64 -4.23
N GLU A 393 -17.23 18.35 -3.11
CA GLU A 393 -16.81 18.86 -1.79
C GLU A 393 -15.42 18.36 -1.40
N LYS A 394 -15.10 17.11 -1.76
CA LYS A 394 -13.78 16.51 -1.58
C LYS A 394 -13.40 15.85 -2.88
N LEU A 395 -12.29 16.29 -3.46
CA LEU A 395 -11.81 15.82 -4.76
C LEU A 395 -10.37 15.35 -4.60
N HIS A 396 -10.09 14.09 -4.92
CA HIS A 396 -8.72 13.60 -4.99
C HIS A 396 -8.06 14.05 -6.30
N LEU A 397 -6.75 14.19 -6.27
CA LEU A 397 -5.93 14.57 -7.43
C LEU A 397 -5.08 13.40 -7.86
N GLN A 398 -5.18 13.02 -9.14
CA GLN A 398 -4.30 12.02 -9.72
C GLN A 398 -2.98 12.69 -10.07
N LEU A 399 -1.90 12.30 -9.40
CA LEU A 399 -0.55 12.82 -9.64
C LEU A 399 0.28 11.79 -10.38
N ARG A 400 1.08 12.25 -11.34
CA ARG A 400 2.11 11.44 -11.99
C ARG A 400 3.19 11.09 -10.95
N ASN A 401 3.43 9.82 -10.73
CA ASN A 401 4.27 9.32 -9.65
C ASN A 401 5.72 9.12 -10.14
N TYR A 402 6.67 9.74 -9.45
CA TYR A 402 8.09 9.72 -9.76
C TYR A 402 8.89 9.31 -8.53
N LEU A 403 9.98 8.57 -8.77
CA LEU A 403 10.95 8.23 -7.73
C LEU A 403 12.30 8.88 -7.98
N TYR A 404 12.91 9.42 -6.94
CA TYR A 404 14.29 9.96 -6.90
C TYR A 404 14.55 11.24 -7.70
N SER A 405 13.88 11.40 -8.84
CA SER A 405 13.90 12.54 -9.77
C SER A 405 12.77 12.38 -10.80
N PHE A 406 12.51 13.42 -11.59
CA PHE A 406 11.53 13.36 -12.69
C PHE A 406 12.00 12.50 -13.89
N GLU A 407 13.17 11.86 -13.78
CA GLU A 407 13.65 10.85 -14.71
C GLU A 407 12.90 9.51 -14.58
N PHE A 408 12.51 9.10 -13.36
CA PHE A 408 11.94 7.77 -13.12
C PHE A 408 10.44 7.87 -12.86
N HIS A 409 9.65 7.91 -13.94
CA HIS A 409 8.18 7.83 -13.88
C HIS A 409 7.76 6.39 -13.57
N LEU A 410 7.06 6.20 -12.45
CA LEU A 410 6.62 4.90 -11.96
C LEU A 410 5.24 4.52 -12.51
N ASP A 411 4.24 5.39 -12.31
CA ASP A 411 2.85 5.22 -12.71
C ASP A 411 2.06 6.53 -12.53
N ASP A 412 0.76 6.50 -12.83
CA ASP A 412 -0.17 7.61 -12.57
C ASP A 412 -1.17 7.25 -11.46
N ASP A 413 -0.75 6.42 -10.50
CA ASP A 413 -1.62 5.85 -9.46
C ASP A 413 -1.54 6.63 -8.13
N SER A 414 -0.87 7.79 -8.07
CA SER A 414 -0.82 8.60 -6.84
C SER A 414 -2.09 9.45 -6.70
N TRP A 415 -2.82 9.27 -5.60
CA TRP A 415 -4.16 9.87 -5.40
C TRP A 415 -4.38 10.53 -4.04
N ARG A 416 -3.43 10.44 -3.11
CA ARG A 416 -3.66 10.85 -1.70
C ARG A 416 -3.87 12.35 -1.54
N ALA A 417 -3.20 13.15 -2.37
CA ALA A 417 -3.45 14.58 -2.45
C ALA A 417 -4.92 14.86 -2.77
N SER A 418 -5.54 15.76 -2.02
CA SER A 418 -6.93 16.14 -2.23
C SER A 418 -7.17 17.63 -2.02
N ILE A 419 -8.27 18.10 -2.60
CA ILE A 419 -8.78 19.45 -2.42
C ILE A 419 -10.15 19.34 -1.79
N HIS A 420 -10.31 20.03 -0.67
CA HIS A 420 -11.55 20.07 0.09
C HIS A 420 -12.12 21.48 0.03
N ARG A 421 -13.41 21.58 -0.32
CA ARG A 421 -14.20 22.78 -0.03
C ARG A 421 -14.39 22.85 1.47
N TYR A 422 -13.78 23.84 2.10
CA TYR A 422 -13.73 23.94 3.54
C TYR A 422 -15.13 24.22 4.11
N LYS A 423 -15.47 23.47 5.18
CA LYS A 423 -16.67 23.66 5.98
C LYS A 423 -16.29 23.67 7.45
N SER A 424 -16.55 24.79 8.09
CA SER A 424 -16.25 25.02 9.50
C SER A 424 -16.88 23.94 10.39
N GLY A 425 -16.05 23.38 11.28
CA GLY A 425 -16.46 22.30 12.19
C GLY A 425 -16.59 20.91 11.56
N LYS A 426 -16.56 20.78 10.23
CA LYS A 426 -16.68 19.48 9.53
C LYS A 426 -15.38 19.05 8.85
N THR A 427 -14.71 19.96 8.18
CA THR A 427 -13.46 19.65 7.48
C THR A 427 -12.32 19.47 8.48
N ARG A 428 -11.64 18.33 8.38
CA ARG A 428 -10.41 17.99 9.10
C ARG A 428 -9.35 17.59 8.10
N TYR A 429 -8.10 17.90 8.39
CA TYR A 429 -6.95 17.52 7.60
C TYR A 429 -6.82 16.01 7.55
N ALA A 430 -6.81 15.45 6.35
CA ALA A 430 -6.73 14.02 6.11
C ALA A 430 -5.88 13.76 4.88
N HIS A 431 -5.04 12.72 4.94
CA HIS A 431 -4.19 12.28 3.84
C HIS A 431 -4.45 10.81 3.49
N PHE A 432 -5.73 10.49 3.39
CA PHE A 432 -6.25 9.18 3.01
C PHE A 432 -7.52 9.36 2.19
N ARG A 433 -8.13 8.27 1.72
CA ARG A 433 -9.29 8.36 0.83
C ARG A 433 -10.49 8.97 1.55
N GLN A 434 -10.96 10.11 1.06
CA GLN A 434 -12.06 10.90 1.61
C GLN A 434 -13.29 10.94 0.71
N SER A 435 -13.11 10.66 -0.59
CA SER A 435 -14.18 10.51 -1.58
C SER A 435 -13.77 9.49 -2.66
N ASP A 436 -14.68 9.22 -3.58
CA ASP A 436 -14.43 8.35 -4.72
C ASP A 436 -14.11 9.13 -6.01
N ASP A 437 -14.22 10.45 -6.01
CA ASP A 437 -13.96 11.29 -7.18
C ASP A 437 -12.46 11.62 -7.27
N LEU A 438 -11.86 11.36 -8.45
CA LEU A 438 -10.44 11.55 -8.73
C LEU A 438 -10.29 12.35 -10.03
N LEU A 439 -9.70 13.55 -9.95
CA LEU A 439 -9.42 14.36 -11.13
C LEU A 439 -8.13 13.88 -11.79
N ALA A 440 -8.20 13.55 -13.08
CA ALA A 440 -7.06 13.04 -13.83
C ALA A 440 -5.93 14.08 -13.95
N ASP A 441 -4.70 13.60 -14.12
CA ASP A 441 -3.50 14.39 -14.49
C ASP A 441 -3.43 15.78 -13.84
N SER A 442 -3.34 15.79 -12.52
CA SER A 442 -3.52 16.97 -11.67
C SER A 442 -2.24 17.46 -10.98
N GLY A 443 -1.08 16.92 -11.38
CA GLY A 443 0.23 17.32 -10.86
C GLY A 443 1.21 16.16 -10.75
N TRP A 444 2.14 16.26 -9.82
CA TRP A 444 3.29 15.37 -9.70
C TRP A 444 3.51 14.92 -8.26
N HIS A 445 3.87 13.66 -8.07
CA HIS A 445 4.35 13.12 -6.80
C HIS A 445 5.80 12.68 -6.95
N CYS A 446 6.75 13.35 -6.31
CA CYS A 446 8.19 13.06 -6.45
C CYS A 446 8.77 12.51 -5.14
N SER A 447 8.63 11.21 -4.93
CA SER A 447 9.09 10.56 -3.71
C SER A 447 10.61 10.38 -3.70
N PHE A 448 11.23 10.61 -2.55
CA PHE A 448 12.70 10.57 -2.36
C PHE A 448 13.49 11.48 -3.31
N CYS A 449 12.91 12.60 -3.74
CA CYS A 449 13.55 13.54 -4.65
C CYS A 449 14.47 14.54 -3.92
N PHE A 450 15.63 14.06 -3.49
CA PHE A 450 16.60 14.82 -2.70
C PHE A 450 17.91 15.13 -3.42
N ARG A 451 18.58 16.21 -2.99
CA ARG A 451 19.89 16.64 -3.52
C ARG A 451 21.04 15.82 -2.94
N HIS A 452 20.95 15.46 -1.66
CA HIS A 452 22.03 14.79 -0.94
C HIS A 452 21.65 13.39 -0.47
N ILE A 453 22.58 12.44 -0.57
CA ILE A 453 22.38 11.05 -0.10
C ILE A 453 22.00 10.98 1.39
N SER A 454 22.51 11.90 2.21
CA SER A 454 22.15 11.98 3.63
C SER A 454 20.65 12.19 3.85
N GLU A 455 19.96 12.90 2.95
CA GLU A 455 18.52 13.17 3.06
C GLU A 455 17.69 11.91 2.76
N PHE A 456 18.15 11.05 1.84
CA PHE A 456 17.56 9.73 1.64
C PHE A 456 17.64 8.91 2.93
N THR A 457 18.85 8.78 3.50
CA THR A 457 19.04 8.02 4.75
C THR A 457 18.23 8.58 5.91
N PHE A 458 18.05 9.91 5.95
CA PHE A 458 17.22 10.58 6.96
C PHE A 458 15.76 10.22 6.75
N LYS A 459 15.18 10.42 5.55
CA LYS A 459 13.77 10.10 5.27
C LYS A 459 13.47 8.64 5.55
N MET A 460 14.32 7.72 5.10
CA MET A 460 14.16 6.27 5.34
C MET A 460 14.03 5.95 6.84
N LYS A 461 14.78 6.64 7.73
CA LYS A 461 14.73 6.46 9.19
C LYS A 461 13.60 7.24 9.88
N ALA A 462 13.07 8.28 9.23
CA ALA A 462 12.22 9.28 9.86
C ALA A 462 10.73 9.07 9.61
N TYR A 463 10.35 8.56 8.43
CA TYR A 463 8.95 8.48 8.01
C TYR A 463 8.24 7.20 8.48
N SER A 464 6.92 7.17 8.28
CA SER A 464 6.04 6.18 8.91
C SER A 464 6.28 4.72 8.49
N HIS A 465 6.96 4.49 7.36
CA HIS A 465 7.31 3.15 6.88
C HIS A 465 8.77 2.74 7.16
N VAL A 466 9.29 3.13 8.32
CA VAL A 466 10.64 2.73 8.80
C VAL A 466 10.82 1.21 8.88
N ASP A 467 9.72 0.45 8.99
CA ASP A 467 9.68 -1.01 9.02
C ASP A 467 10.24 -1.67 7.75
N ARG A 468 10.37 -0.90 6.65
CA ARG A 468 11.02 -1.35 5.41
C ARG A 468 12.54 -1.48 5.54
N ILE A 469 13.17 -0.79 6.52
CA ILE A 469 14.61 -0.95 6.77
C ILE A 469 14.84 -2.20 7.64
N ARG A 470 15.15 -3.32 7.00
CA ARG A 470 15.45 -4.58 7.72
C ARG A 470 16.93 -4.81 7.99
N PHE A 471 17.79 -4.28 7.13
CA PHE A 471 19.22 -4.49 7.20
C PHE A 471 19.96 -3.16 7.12
N ALA A 472 21.07 -3.04 7.85
CA ALA A 472 21.86 -1.82 7.90
C ALA A 472 22.46 -1.43 6.54
N TYR A 473 22.68 -2.39 5.63
CA TYR A 473 23.24 -2.12 4.30
C TYR A 473 22.31 -1.27 3.41
N TYR A 474 20.99 -1.24 3.69
CA TYR A 474 20.07 -0.34 2.99
C TYR A 474 20.45 1.13 3.15
N LEU A 475 21.12 1.46 4.25
CA LEU A 475 21.55 2.81 4.59
C LEU A 475 22.95 3.14 4.07
N ASN A 476 23.60 2.23 3.34
CA ASN A 476 24.92 2.47 2.75
C ASN A 476 24.83 3.55 1.66
N PRO A 477 25.55 4.69 1.78
CA PRO A 477 25.47 5.78 0.82
C PRO A 477 25.84 5.40 -0.62
N ALA A 478 26.85 4.54 -0.80
CA ALA A 478 27.28 4.10 -2.13
C ALA A 478 26.20 3.22 -2.78
N ARG A 479 25.58 2.31 -2.01
CA ARG A 479 24.44 1.53 -2.49
C ARG A 479 23.26 2.43 -2.86
N ILE A 480 22.88 3.36 -2.00
CA ILE A 480 21.76 4.27 -2.28
C ILE A 480 22.02 5.01 -3.58
N GLN A 481 23.22 5.57 -3.77
CA GLN A 481 23.59 6.27 -4.99
C GLN A 481 23.49 5.38 -6.25
N ASP A 482 23.87 4.12 -6.14
CA ASP A 482 23.77 3.14 -7.22
C ASP A 482 22.30 2.80 -7.54
N VAL A 483 21.51 2.47 -6.52
CA VAL A 483 20.09 2.11 -6.65
C VAL A 483 19.26 3.22 -7.29
N ILE A 484 19.44 4.46 -6.84
CA ILE A 484 18.67 5.60 -7.38
C ILE A 484 19.07 5.95 -8.81
N CYS A 485 20.32 5.67 -9.22
CA CYS A 485 20.78 5.89 -10.60
C CYS A 485 20.25 4.82 -11.56
N HIS A 486 19.97 3.61 -11.06
CA HIS A 486 19.41 2.52 -11.84
C HIS A 486 17.87 2.49 -11.79
N GLY A 487 17.21 3.39 -11.06
CA GLY A 487 15.75 3.34 -10.87
C GLY A 487 15.26 2.12 -10.09
N ALA A 488 16.13 1.45 -9.32
CA ALA A 488 15.78 0.27 -8.54
C ALA A 488 15.12 0.63 -7.20
N ASP A 489 14.49 -0.34 -6.51
CA ASP A 489 13.82 -0.12 -5.23
C ASP A 489 14.82 0.03 -4.06
N LEU A 490 14.72 1.11 -3.28
CA LEU A 490 15.61 1.37 -2.13
C LEU A 490 15.62 0.27 -1.08
N PHE A 491 14.52 -0.48 -0.95
CA PHE A 491 14.26 -1.46 0.10
C PHE A 491 14.32 -2.91 -0.41
N ASP A 492 14.68 -3.13 -1.68
CA ASP A 492 14.65 -4.43 -2.39
C ASP A 492 13.30 -5.17 -2.27
N MET A 493 12.21 -4.41 -2.25
CA MET A 493 10.84 -4.92 -2.17
C MET A 493 10.28 -5.29 -3.55
N LEU A 494 9.25 -6.15 -3.53
CA LEU A 494 8.43 -6.40 -4.72
C LEU A 494 7.34 -5.32 -4.84
N PRO A 495 6.85 -5.03 -6.05
CA PRO A 495 5.74 -4.10 -6.27
C PRO A 495 4.51 -4.44 -5.44
N GLU A 496 3.85 -3.41 -4.91
CA GLU A 496 2.67 -3.52 -4.06
C GLU A 496 1.38 -3.69 -4.87
N GLU A 497 1.26 -4.77 -5.62
CA GLU A 497 0.17 -4.99 -6.59
C GLU A 497 -0.84 -6.07 -6.17
N TYR A 498 -2.08 -5.94 -6.66
CA TYR A 498 -3.20 -6.84 -6.36
C TYR A 498 -3.43 -7.92 -7.42
N THR A 499 -2.67 -7.90 -8.52
CA THR A 499 -2.74 -8.92 -9.58
C THR A 499 -1.33 -9.32 -10.00
N PHE A 500 -1.15 -10.60 -10.35
CA PHE A 500 0.15 -11.09 -10.83
C PHE A 500 0.58 -10.37 -12.12
N GLN A 501 -0.35 -10.04 -13.01
CA GLN A 501 -0.06 -9.32 -14.25
C GLN A 501 0.55 -7.94 -13.97
N LYS A 502 -0.08 -7.12 -13.12
CA LYS A 502 0.46 -5.80 -12.75
C LYS A 502 1.77 -5.92 -11.98
N MET A 503 1.87 -6.90 -11.08
CA MET A 503 3.11 -7.15 -10.35
C MET A 503 4.26 -7.41 -11.33
N ILE A 504 4.09 -8.36 -12.26
CA ILE A 504 5.10 -8.69 -13.27
C ILE A 504 5.43 -7.47 -14.14
N ALA A 505 4.44 -6.67 -14.53
CA ALA A 505 4.65 -5.46 -15.32
C ALA A 505 5.48 -4.40 -14.59
N LYS A 506 5.41 -4.33 -13.26
CA LYS A 506 6.18 -3.40 -12.43
C LYS A 506 7.45 -4.02 -11.82
N LEU A 507 7.78 -5.28 -12.14
CA LEU A 507 9.00 -5.93 -11.62
C LEU A 507 10.25 -5.33 -12.28
N GLY A 508 11.25 -5.04 -11.46
CA GLY A 508 12.55 -4.56 -11.91
C GLY A 508 12.72 -3.04 -11.70
N PRO A 509 13.80 -2.48 -12.24
CA PRO A 509 14.05 -1.05 -12.16
C PRO A 509 13.09 -0.26 -13.03
N ILE A 510 12.75 0.94 -12.56
CA ILE A 510 11.92 1.90 -13.29
C ILE A 510 12.72 2.40 -14.50
N PRO A 511 12.16 2.37 -15.72
CA PRO A 511 12.85 2.87 -16.89
C PRO A 511 13.09 4.37 -16.77
N SER A 512 14.29 4.81 -17.14
CA SER A 512 14.64 6.24 -17.23
C SER A 512 13.91 6.89 -18.40
N SER A 513 13.26 8.03 -18.14
CA SER A 513 12.66 8.90 -19.14
C SER A 513 13.63 9.99 -19.57
N TYR A 514 13.70 10.25 -20.87
CA TYR A 514 14.42 11.41 -21.43
C TYR A 514 13.54 12.66 -21.53
N SER A 515 12.23 12.53 -21.29
CA SER A 515 11.27 13.62 -21.44
C SER A 515 11.20 14.47 -20.17
N ALA A 516 11.28 15.79 -20.35
CA ALA A 516 11.00 16.79 -19.33
C ALA A 516 9.75 17.62 -19.67
N ILE A 517 8.89 17.08 -20.56
CA ILE A 517 7.62 17.70 -20.94
C ILE A 517 6.65 17.63 -19.75
N ASP A 518 5.84 18.68 -19.58
CA ASP A 518 4.86 18.81 -18.50
C ASP A 518 5.46 18.60 -17.10
N LEU A 519 6.68 19.06 -16.86
CA LEU A 519 7.25 19.17 -15.51
C LEU A 519 6.94 20.54 -14.90
N PRO A 520 7.07 20.72 -13.56
CA PRO A 520 6.81 22.00 -12.92
C PRO A 520 7.55 23.16 -13.60
N GLY A 521 6.84 24.24 -13.92
CA GLY A 521 7.42 25.32 -14.72
C GLY A 521 8.59 26.00 -14.01
N TYR A 522 8.52 26.12 -12.67
CA TYR A 522 9.61 26.67 -11.87
C TYR A 522 10.87 25.79 -11.88
N LEU A 523 10.70 24.46 -11.93
CA LEU A 523 11.82 23.52 -12.04
C LEU A 523 12.59 23.76 -13.35
N ILE A 524 11.88 23.81 -14.47
CA ILE A 524 12.48 23.99 -15.80
C ILE A 524 13.17 25.34 -15.93
N ARG A 525 12.56 26.43 -15.44
CA ARG A 525 13.18 27.77 -15.44
C ARG A 525 14.44 27.86 -14.58
N ASN A 526 14.62 26.96 -13.61
CA ASN A 526 15.74 26.94 -12.69
C ASN A 526 16.53 25.62 -12.79
N ALA A 527 16.62 25.06 -14.00
CA ALA A 527 17.18 23.73 -14.26
C ALA A 527 18.60 23.56 -13.70
N GLU A 528 19.46 24.58 -13.73
CA GLU A 528 20.82 24.49 -13.18
C GLU A 528 20.81 24.19 -11.67
N LYS A 529 19.95 24.90 -10.92
CA LYS A 529 19.81 24.75 -9.47
C LYS A 529 19.25 23.39 -9.07
N PHE A 530 18.33 22.86 -9.88
CA PHE A 530 17.59 21.63 -9.61
C PHE A 530 17.96 20.50 -10.58
N SER A 531 19.15 20.56 -11.17
CA SER A 531 19.61 19.64 -12.21
C SER A 531 19.50 18.18 -11.77
N PHE A 532 19.78 17.89 -10.49
CA PHE A 532 19.64 16.54 -9.90
C PHE A 532 18.23 15.92 -10.01
N LEU A 533 17.19 16.73 -10.24
CA LEU A 533 15.81 16.27 -10.44
C LEU A 533 15.46 16.01 -11.91
N LEU A 534 16.33 16.39 -12.85
CA LEU A 534 16.10 16.28 -14.28
C LEU A 534 16.83 15.07 -14.88
N PRO A 535 16.33 14.52 -16.00
CA PRO A 535 16.94 13.37 -16.68
C PRO A 535 18.46 13.51 -16.90
N GLY A 536 19.19 12.43 -16.64
CA GLY A 536 20.63 12.32 -16.88
C GLY A 536 21.51 12.81 -15.72
N ASN A 537 20.93 13.25 -14.60
CA ASN A 537 21.65 13.87 -13.49
C ASN A 537 21.49 13.11 -12.16
N CYS A 538 21.59 11.78 -12.21
CA CYS A 538 21.32 10.92 -11.03
C CYS A 538 22.35 11.04 -9.89
N LYS A 539 23.56 11.54 -10.16
CA LYS A 539 24.61 11.67 -9.13
C LYS A 539 24.23 12.75 -8.10
N ARG A 540 24.21 12.36 -6.83
CA ARG A 540 23.86 13.23 -5.69
C ARG A 540 25.11 13.74 -5.02
N GLN A 541 25.02 14.94 -4.49
CA GLN A 541 26.13 15.57 -3.80
C GLN A 541 26.30 14.93 -2.42
N GLN A 542 27.51 14.53 -2.06
CA GLN A 542 27.81 14.23 -0.66
C GLN A 542 27.93 15.55 0.09
N ARG A 543 27.27 15.68 1.26
CA ARG A 543 27.61 16.77 2.17
C ARG A 543 29.05 16.52 2.63
N GLY A 544 29.95 17.44 2.30
CA GLY A 544 31.30 17.47 2.82
C GLY A 544 31.33 17.70 4.33
#